data_AF-A0A5N1J2B6-F1
#
_entry.id   AF-A0A5N1J2B6-F1
#
_cell.length_a   1.000
_cell.length_b   1.000
_cell.length_c   1.000
_cell.angle_alpha   90.00
_cell.angle_beta   90.00
_cell.angle_gamma   90.00
#
_symmetry.space_group_name_H-M   'P 1'
#
loop_
_entity.id
_entity.type
_entity.pdbx_description
1 polymer ?
#
loop_
_entity_poly.entity_id
_entity_poly.type
_entity_poly.pdbx_seq_one_letter_code
_entity_poly.pdbx_strand_id
1 'polypeptide(L)' 'MSSLTIFVLRPPLLQLGKFDTKTSSWVKTPAAIRELGGAIFCDRRYNQVFTYHNGAESYYAAKGFRGSLRV' A
#
# COMPACT_ATOMS: atom_id res chain seq x y z
N MET A 1 6.24 14.29 13.08
CA MET A 1 6.02 12.83 13.23
C MET A 1 6.01 12.22 11.85
N SER A 2 7.11 11.55 11.54
CA SER A 2 7.67 11.33 10.22
C SER A 2 7.23 10.00 9.61
N SER A 3 6.78 10.08 8.36
CA SER A 3 6.84 9.05 7.32
C SER A 3 6.29 7.67 7.66
N LEU A 4 4.99 7.48 7.41
CA LEU A 4 4.44 6.15 7.12
C LEU A 4 4.95 5.73 5.72
N THR A 5 6.19 5.27 5.68
CA THR A 5 6.83 4.78 4.45
C THR A 5 6.09 3.52 3.99
N ILE A 6 5.41 3.64 2.86
CA ILE A 6 4.75 2.58 2.10
C ILE A 6 5.77 1.45 1.88
N PHE A 7 5.51 0.27 2.46
CA PHE A 7 6.41 -0.88 2.38
C PHE A 7 6.50 -1.54 0.99
N VAL A 8 5.80 -1.04 -0.03
CA VAL A 8 5.72 -1.72 -1.33
C VAL A 8 6.53 -1.04 -2.43
N LEU A 9 7.09 0.14 -2.17
CA LEU A 9 7.98 0.82 -3.11
C LEU A 9 9.34 1.13 -2.47
N ARG A 10 9.87 0.24 -1.62
CA ARG A 10 11.26 0.37 -1.17
C ARG A 10 12.17 -0.19 -2.27
N PRO A 11 12.93 0.64 -3.03
CA PRO A 11 13.89 0.13 -4.01
C PRO A 11 14.88 -0.94 -3.49
N PRO A 12 15.31 -0.96 -2.21
CA PRO A 12 16.20 -2.02 -1.72
C PRO A 12 15.57 -3.41 -1.74
N LEU A 13 14.25 -3.53 -1.53
CA LEU A 13 13.58 -4.84 -1.50
C LEU A 13 13.38 -5.40 -2.90
N LEU A 14 13.11 -4.55 -3.89
CA LEU A 14 12.98 -4.95 -5.29
C LEU A 14 14.32 -5.45 -5.87
N GLN A 15 15.46 -4.90 -5.42
CA GLN A 15 16.79 -5.37 -5.83
C GLN A 15 17.11 -6.78 -5.31
N LEU A 16 16.55 -7.18 -4.17
CA LEU A 16 16.74 -8.52 -3.59
C LEU A 16 15.82 -9.57 -4.22
N GLY A 17 14.86 -9.17 -5.06
CA GLY A 17 13.90 -10.06 -5.71
C GLY A 17 12.51 -9.44 -5.85
N LYS A 18 11.62 -10.12 -6.58
CA LYS A 18 10.22 -9.71 -6.70
C LYS A 18 9.45 -10.11 -5.44
N PHE A 19 9.49 -9.26 -4.41
CA PHE A 19 8.67 -9.41 -3.21
C PHE A 19 7.32 -8.69 -3.38
N ASP A 20 6.29 -9.21 -2.72
CA ASP A 20 4.94 -8.64 -2.71
C ASP A 20 4.28 -8.48 -4.10
N THR A 21 4.36 -9.51 -4.95
CA THR A 21 3.84 -9.48 -6.34
C THR A 21 2.32 -9.57 -6.48
N LYS A 22 1.62 -9.92 -5.40
CA LYS A 22 0.16 -10.20 -5.44
C LYS A 22 -0.66 -9.19 -4.66
N THR A 23 -0.05 -8.31 -3.87
CA THR A 23 -0.83 -7.48 -2.97
C THR A 23 -0.69 -6.00 -3.28
N SER A 24 -1.84 -5.34 -3.27
CA SER A 24 -1.94 -3.89 -3.35
C SER A 24 -1.25 -3.21 -2.16
N SER A 25 -0.82 -1.99 -2.43
CA SER A 25 -0.01 -1.13 -1.57
C SER A 25 -0.81 0.08 -1.17
N TRP A 26 -0.67 0.52 0.07
CA TRP A 26 -1.15 1.84 0.45
C TRP A 26 -0.44 2.92 -0.35
N VAL A 27 -1.21 3.88 -0.85
CA VAL A 27 -0.69 5.15 -1.33
C VAL A 27 -1.08 6.21 -0.30
N LYS A 28 -0.32 7.31 -0.24
CA LYS A 28 -0.69 8.44 0.59
C LYS A 28 -2.02 9.02 0.09
N THR A 29 -3.10 8.70 0.80
CA THR A 29 -4.42 9.29 0.54
C THR A 29 -4.42 10.75 0.98
N PRO A 30 -4.89 11.71 0.15
CA PRO A 30 -5.15 13.08 0.57
C PRO A 30 -6.11 13.15 1.77
N ALA A 31 -5.90 14.14 2.64
CA ALA A 31 -6.72 14.31 3.87
C ALA A 31 -8.21 14.41 3.56
N ALA A 32 -8.60 15.25 2.59
CA ALA A 32 -9.99 15.43 2.17
C ALA A 32 -10.69 14.11 1.75
N ILE A 33 -9.96 13.17 1.13
CA ILE A 33 -10.52 11.86 0.75
C ILE A 33 -10.64 10.96 1.98
N ARG A 34 -9.66 11.02 2.89
CA ARG A 34 -9.65 10.21 4.11
C ARG A 34 -10.74 10.65 5.09
N GLU A 35 -11.01 11.94 5.20
CA GLU A 35 -12.08 12.53 6.02
C GLU A 35 -13.46 12.03 5.57
N LEU A 36 -13.62 11.73 4.28
CA LEU A 36 -14.81 11.12 3.71
C LEU A 36 -14.82 9.58 3.79
N GLY A 37 -13.87 8.98 4.53
CA GLY A 37 -13.74 7.52 4.68
C GLY A 37 -13.03 6.82 3.52
N GLY A 38 -12.49 7.55 2.55
CA GLY A 38 -11.84 7.01 1.36
C GLY A 38 -10.37 6.61 1.57
N ALA A 39 -9.89 5.77 0.67
CA ALA A 39 -8.53 5.26 0.61
C ALA A 39 -8.07 5.10 -0.84
N ILE A 40 -6.78 5.32 -1.09
CA ILE A 40 -6.13 5.07 -2.38
C ILE A 40 -5.05 4.01 -2.19
N PHE A 41 -5.00 3.06 -3.12
CA PHE A 41 -3.99 2.02 -3.16
C PHE A 41 -3.59 1.72 -4.61
N CYS A 42 -2.43 1.11 -4.79
CA CYS A 42 -1.94 0.69 -6.09
C CYS A 42 -1.36 -0.71 -6.08
N ASP A 43 -1.42 -1.40 -7.22
CA ASP A 43 -0.63 -2.60 -7.46
C ASP A 43 0.10 -2.50 -8.82
N ARG A 44 1.03 -3.43 -9.05
CA ARG A 44 1.79 -3.50 -10.29
C ARG A 44 1.61 -4.86 -10.93
N ARG A 45 0.90 -4.90 -12.05
CA ARG A 45 0.63 -6.11 -12.84
C ARG A 45 0.96 -5.84 -14.30
N TYR A 46 1.42 -6.86 -15.03
CA TYR A 46 1.76 -6.71 -16.45
C TYR A 46 2.75 -5.57 -16.75
N ASN A 47 3.71 -5.34 -15.83
CA ASN A 47 4.65 -4.21 -15.90
C ASN A 47 3.98 -2.81 -15.86
N GLN A 48 2.70 -2.72 -15.53
CA GLN A 48 1.91 -1.50 -15.45
C GLN A 48 1.45 -1.23 -14.00
N VAL A 49 1.36 0.04 -13.62
CA VAL A 49 0.81 0.46 -12.33
C VAL A 49 -0.68 0.71 -12.47
N PHE A 50 -1.46 0.08 -11.61
CA PHE A 50 -2.90 0.30 -11.49
C PHE A 50 -3.20 0.98 -10.16
N THR A 51 -3.98 2.07 -10.21
CA THR A 51 -4.38 2.83 -9.01
C THR A 51 -5.87 2.68 -8.81
N TYR A 52 -6.27 2.47 -7.57
CA TYR A 52 -7.63 2.18 -7.17
C TYR A 52 -8.04 3.07 -6.00
N HIS A 53 -9.34 3.23 -5.82
CA HIS A 53 -9.95 3.90 -4.69
C HIS A 53 -10.99 2.98 -4.06
N ASN A 54 -11.11 3.02 -2.73
CA ASN A 54 -12.19 2.32 -2.03
C ASN A 54 -12.37 2.93 -0.63
N GLY A 55 -13.35 2.45 0.14
CA GLY A 55 -13.45 2.78 1.57
C GLY A 55 -12.25 2.25 2.34
N ALA A 56 -11.72 3.02 3.30
CA ALA A 56 -10.58 2.58 4.12
C ALA A 56 -10.86 1.25 4.82
N GLU A 57 -12.08 1.07 5.35
CA GLU A 57 -12.51 -0.17 6.01
C GLU A 57 -12.52 -1.36 5.05
N SER A 58 -13.02 -1.19 3.83
CA SER A 58 -13.07 -2.27 2.82
C SER A 58 -11.67 -2.81 2.47
N TYR A 59 -10.66 -1.94 2.49
CA TYR A 59 -9.28 -2.34 2.25
C TYR A 59 -8.69 -3.15 3.43
N TYR A 60 -9.02 -2.76 4.66
CA TYR A 60 -8.55 -3.47 5.86
C TYR A 60 -9.33 -4.77 6.12
N ALA A 61 -10.62 -4.83 5.80
CA ALA A 61 -11.45 -6.02 5.99
C ALA A 61 -10.92 -7.24 5.21
N ALA A 62 -10.27 -7.01 4.07
CA ALA A 62 -9.72 -8.06 3.23
C ALA A 62 -8.23 -8.38 3.50
N LYS A 63 -7.56 -7.73 4.47
CA LYS A 63 -6.11 -7.85 4.67
C LYS A 63 -5.72 -7.97 6.14
N GLY A 64 -4.90 -8.98 6.44
CA GLY A 64 -4.29 -9.15 7.76
C GLY A 64 -3.24 -8.08 8.09
N PHE A 65 -2.90 -7.98 9.37
CA PHE A 65 -1.91 -7.03 9.88
C PHE A 65 -0.51 -7.29 9.30
N ARG A 66 0.17 -6.23 8.85
CA ARG A 66 1.60 -6.30 8.50
C ARG A 66 2.44 -5.90 9.71
N GLY A 67 3.06 -6.88 10.36
CA GLY A 67 4.02 -6.63 11.43
C GLY A 67 5.35 -6.10 10.88
N SER A 68 5.96 -5.16 11.60
CA SER A 68 7.35 -4.78 11.39
C SER A 68 8.19 -5.42 12.49
N LEU A 69 9.03 -6.39 12.15
CA LEU A 69 10.01 -6.93 13.07
C LEU A 69 11.29 -6.08 12.96
N ARG A 70 11.73 -5.50 14.07
CA ARG A 70 13.06 -4.92 14.20
C ARG A 70 13.93 -5.98 14.88
N VAL A 71 14.90 -6.50 14.13
CA VAL A 71 15.98 -7.37 14.65
C VAL A 71 17.19 -6.53 15.02
#